data_AF-A0A9D1V6T6-F1
#
_entry.id   AF-A0A9D1V6T6-F1
#
_cell.length_a   1.000
_cell.length_b   1.000
_cell.length_c   1.000
_cell.angle_alpha   90.00
_cell.angle_beta   90.00
_cell.angle_gamma   90.00
#
_symmetry.space_group_name_H-M   'P 1'
#
loop_
_entity.id
_entity.type
_entity.pdbx_description
1 polymer ?
#
loop_
_entity_poly.entity_id
_entity_poly.type
_entity_poly.pdbx_seq_one_letter_code
_entity_poly.pdbx_strand_id
1 'polypeptide(L)'
;MAYTPKLTYKGRPLVRCGNEIYYGSLSDPYVVFMQVLTTKEENGITVADKLHVILMSTDATKPLPERVVKQSSKTGLYTALEVGGMWLERALKEAAAEKK
;
A
#
# COMPACT_ATOMS: atom_id res chain seq x y z
N MET A 1 14.46 18.03 -10.81
CA MET A 1 14.67 16.62 -11.19
C MET A 1 13.45 15.84 -10.73
N ALA A 2 12.65 15.30 -11.65
CA ALA A 2 11.49 14.50 -11.28
C ALA A 2 12.00 13.16 -10.73
N TYR A 3 11.66 12.82 -9.49
CA TYR A 3 11.92 11.50 -8.93
C TYR A 3 11.09 10.48 -9.72
N THR A 4 11.73 9.74 -10.62
CA THR A 4 11.09 8.65 -11.36
C THR A 4 11.05 7.44 -10.44
N PRO A 5 9.87 7.02 -9.94
CA PRO A 5 9.77 5.85 -9.08
C PRO A 5 10.21 4.60 -9.87
N LYS A 6 11.14 3.83 -9.30
CA LYS A 6 11.74 2.62 -9.92
C LYS A 6 10.73 1.51 -10.23
N LEU A 7 9.59 1.52 -9.55
CA LEU A 7 8.50 0.56 -9.70
C LEU A 7 7.18 1.31 -9.66
N THR A 8 6.33 1.07 -10.66
CA THR A 8 4.97 1.60 -10.70
C THR A 8 3.98 0.46 -10.89
N TYR A 9 2.90 0.46 -10.13
CA TYR A 9 1.78 -0.47 -10.31
C TYR A 9 0.54 0.34 -10.69
N LYS A 10 -0.10 0.00 -11.82
CA LYS A 10 -1.26 0.73 -12.37
C LYS A 10 -1.06 2.25 -12.45
N GLY A 11 0.14 2.69 -12.83
CA GLY A 11 0.49 4.11 -12.95
C GLY A 11 0.74 4.85 -11.63
N ARG A 12 0.71 4.15 -10.48
CA ARG A 12 1.02 4.71 -9.16
C ARG A 12 2.39 4.24 -8.67
N PRO A 13 3.13 5.07 -7.92
CA PRO A 13 4.43 4.69 -7.37
C PRO A 13 4.26 3.52 -6.39
N LEU A 14 5.14 2.55 -6.53
CA LEU A 14 5.29 1.40 -5.65
C LEU A 14 6.73 1.41 -5.13
N VAL A 15 6.89 1.57 -3.82
CA VAL A 15 8.20 1.63 -3.18
C VAL A 15 8.33 0.43 -2.27
N ARG A 16 9.39 -0.36 -2.47
CA ARG A 16 9.72 -1.48 -1.60
C ARG A 16 10.96 -1.13 -0.77
N CYS A 17 10.84 -1.25 0.54
CA CYS A 17 11.93 -1.14 1.51
C CYS A 17 12.02 -2.45 2.30
N GLY A 18 12.87 -3.39 1.85
CA GLY A 18 13.00 -4.70 2.48
C GLY A 18 11.68 -5.52 2.47
N ASN A 19 11.11 -5.70 3.67
CA ASN A 19 9.84 -6.42 3.91
C ASN A 19 8.62 -5.49 3.91
N GLU A 20 8.82 -4.20 3.72
CA GLU A 20 7.75 -3.21 3.69
C GLU A 20 7.56 -2.70 2.26
N ILE A 21 6.30 -2.57 1.85
CA ILE A 21 5.91 -2.15 0.52
C ILE A 21 4.87 -1.04 0.66
N TYR A 22 5.20 0.14 0.16
CA TYR A 22 4.31 1.28 0.10
C TYR A 22 3.77 1.43 -1.31
N TYR A 23 2.46 1.55 -1.43
CA TYR A 23 1.74 1.73 -2.67
C TYR A 23 0.88 2.99 -2.63
N GLY A 24 1.09 3.89 -3.61
CA GLY A 24 0.42 5.18 -3.69
C GLY A 24 1.36 6.37 -3.53
N SER A 25 0.85 7.57 -3.81
CA SER A 25 1.62 8.81 -3.70
C SER A 25 1.40 9.44 -2.34
N LEU A 26 2.45 9.98 -1.71
CA LEU A 26 2.30 10.81 -0.50
C LEU A 26 1.58 12.14 -0.77
N SER A 27 1.44 12.54 -2.03
CA SER A 27 0.60 13.69 -2.43
C SER A 27 -0.90 13.40 -2.31
N ASP A 28 -1.29 12.12 -2.29
CA ASP A 28 -2.66 11.69 -2.13
C ASP A 28 -3.03 11.61 -0.63
N PRO A 29 -4.31 11.77 -0.24
CA PRO A 29 -4.75 11.73 1.17
C PRO A 29 -4.62 10.33 1.82
N TYR A 30 -4.42 9.29 1.02
CA TYR A 30 -4.29 7.91 1.47
C TYR A 30 -3.17 7.19 0.71
N VAL A 31 -2.51 6.27 1.41
CA VAL A 31 -1.52 5.33 0.85
C VAL A 31 -1.75 3.94 1.45
N VAL A 32 -1.26 2.91 0.75
CA VAL A 32 -1.33 1.53 1.21
C VAL A 32 0.04 1.09 1.67
N PHE A 33 0.12 0.62 2.90
CA PHE A 33 1.30 0.00 3.48
C PHE A 33 1.10 -1.50 3.56
N MET A 34 2.02 -2.27 3.01
CA MET A 34 2.01 -3.73 3.03
C MET A 34 3.28 -4.22 3.72
N GLN A 35 3.12 -4.97 4.79
CA GLN A 35 4.23 -5.57 5.52
C GLN A 35 4.26 -7.08 5.27
N VAL A 36 5.38 -7.60 4.78
CA VAL A 36 5.60 -9.03 4.62
C VAL A 36 5.80 -9.65 6.01
N LEU A 37 4.89 -10.53 6.41
CA LEU A 37 4.96 -11.27 7.67
C LEU A 37 5.73 -12.57 7.51
N THR A 38 5.50 -13.29 6.41
CA THR A 38 6.19 -14.54 6.09
C THR A 38 6.63 -14.55 4.65
N THR A 39 7.79 -15.15 4.41
CA THR A 39 8.31 -15.42 3.08
C THR A 39 8.45 -16.93 2.90
N LYS A 40 8.17 -17.40 1.69
CA LYS A 40 8.40 -18.77 1.25
C LYS A 40 9.45 -18.78 0.14
N GLU A 41 10.20 -19.86 0.03
CA GLU A 41 11.11 -20.06 -1.10
C GLU A 41 10.40 -20.91 -2.14
N GLU A 42 10.19 -20.36 -3.34
CA GLU A 42 9.64 -21.08 -4.47
C GLU A 42 10.63 -20.97 -5.63
N ASN A 43 11.09 -22.12 -6.14
CA ASN A 43 12.05 -22.21 -7.25
C ASN A 43 13.35 -21.39 -7.02
N GLY A 44 13.86 -21.36 -5.78
CA GLY A 44 15.06 -20.61 -5.42
C GLY A 44 14.85 -19.09 -5.32
N ILE A 45 13.60 -18.63 -5.37
CA ILE A 45 13.22 -17.22 -5.21
C ILE A 45 12.42 -17.07 -3.92
N THR A 46 12.83 -16.12 -3.08
CA THR A 46 12.09 -15.77 -1.86
C THR A 46 10.85 -14.92 -2.22
N VAL A 47 9.67 -15.53 -2.13
CA VAL A 47 8.37 -14.93 -2.42
C VAL A 47 7.64 -14.60 -1.11
N ALA A 48 6.93 -13.49 -1.05
CA ALA A 48 6.09 -13.16 0.09
C ALA A 48 4.87 -14.09 0.15
N ASP A 49 4.68 -14.76 1.29
CA ASP A 49 3.56 -15.68 1.51
C ASP A 49 2.41 -14.98 2.24
N LYS A 50 2.63 -14.49 3.47
CA LYS A 50 1.63 -13.68 4.19
C LYS A 50 2.07 -12.24 4.25
N LEU A 51 1.16 -11.34 3.88
CA LEU A 51 1.34 -9.91 4.00
C LEU A 51 0.22 -9.30 4.84
N HIS A 52 0.57 -8.31 5.63
CA HIS A 52 -0.37 -7.44 6.31
C HIS A 52 -0.57 -6.17 5.49
N VAL A 53 -1.79 -5.95 4.99
CA VAL A 53 -2.17 -4.80 4.17
C VAL A 53 -2.87 -3.79 5.04
N ILE A 54 -2.39 -2.56 5.04
CA ILE A 54 -2.91 -1.44 5.82
C ILE A 54 -3.19 -0.28 4.86
N LEU A 55 -4.43 0.20 4.84
CA LEU A 55 -4.77 1.50 4.27
C LEU A 55 -4.52 2.57 5.33
N MET A 56 -3.61 3.49 5.05
CA MET A 56 -3.24 4.57 5.95
C MET A 56 -3.51 5.94 5.32
N SER A 57 -3.94 6.90 6.12
CA SER A 57 -4.03 8.30 5.74
C SER A 57 -2.65 8.95 5.79
N THR A 58 -2.39 9.84 4.84
CA THR A 58 -1.16 10.66 4.78
C THR A 58 -1.25 11.91 5.64
N ASP A 59 -2.37 12.12 6.34
CA ASP A 59 -2.58 13.27 7.22
C ASP A 59 -1.56 13.27 8.36
N ALA A 60 -0.58 14.18 8.25
CA ALA A 60 0.51 14.32 9.19
C ALA A 60 0.06 14.85 10.57
N THR A 61 -1.16 15.36 10.69
CA THR A 61 -1.69 15.91 11.95
C THR A 61 -2.20 14.83 12.90
N LYS A 62 -2.63 13.68 12.37
CA LYS A 62 -3.17 12.57 13.17
C LYS A 62 -2.05 11.70 13.73
N PRO A 63 -2.21 11.09 14.92
CA PRO A 63 -1.27 10.07 15.39
C PRO A 63 -1.34 8.81 14.52
N LEU A 64 -0.24 8.05 14.46
CA LEU A 64 -0.09 6.84 13.62
C LEU A 64 -1.28 5.85 13.70
N PRO A 65 -1.84 5.53 14.88
CA PRO A 65 -2.98 4.62 14.99
C PRO A 65 -4.24 5.18 14.32
N GLU A 66 -4.49 6.48 14.42
CA GLU A 66 -5.66 7.14 13.80
C GLU A 66 -5.51 7.30 12.29
N ARG A 67 -4.28 7.25 11.77
CA ARG A 67 -4.04 7.19 10.34
C ARG A 67 -4.45 5.85 9.74
N VAL A 68 -4.52 4.78 10.53
CA VAL A 68 -4.92 3.45 10.03
C VAL A 68 -6.44 3.44 9.81
N VAL A 69 -6.84 3.48 8.55
CA VAL A 69 -8.26 3.43 8.16
C VAL A 69 -8.76 1.99 8.14
N LYS A 70 -7.94 1.09 7.60
CA LYS A 70 -8.31 -0.30 7.41
C LYS A 70 -7.08 -1.19 7.38
N GLN A 71 -7.19 -2.40 7.89
CA GLN A 71 -6.13 -3.38 7.83
C GLN A 71 -6.67 -4.79 7.58
N SER A 72 -5.90 -5.64 6.90
CA SER A 72 -6.22 -7.05 6.68
C SER A 72 -4.96 -7.83 6.36
N SER A 73 -4.87 -9.06 6.85
CA SER A 73 -3.87 -10.02 6.41
C SER A 73 -4.34 -10.71 5.11
N LYS A 74 -3.42 -10.85 4.16
CA LYS A 74 -3.65 -11.51 2.88
C LYS A 74 -2.52 -12.49 2.59
N THR A 75 -2.90 -13.62 2.00
CA THR A 75 -1.96 -14.62 1.49
C THR A 75 -1.69 -14.33 0.02
N GLY A 76 -0.41 -14.20 -0.33
CA GLY A 76 0.09 -13.84 -1.64
C GLY A 76 0.18 -12.33 -1.86
N LEU A 77 1.31 -11.90 -2.44
CA LEU A 77 1.55 -10.50 -2.81
C LEU A 77 0.53 -9.98 -3.82
N TYR A 78 0.12 -10.80 -4.78
CA TYR A 78 -0.83 -10.41 -5.81
C TYR A 78 -2.20 -10.05 -5.22
N THR A 79 -2.75 -10.93 -4.36
CA THR A 79 -4.00 -10.69 -3.64
C THR A 79 -3.92 -9.45 -2.77
N ALA A 80 -2.79 -9.25 -2.08
CA ALA A 80 -2.55 -8.08 -1.25
C ALA A 80 -2.57 -6.78 -2.08
N LEU A 81 -1.93 -6.78 -3.25
CA LEU A 81 -1.91 -5.65 -4.19
C LEU A 81 -3.29 -5.34 -4.77
N GLU A 82 -4.09 -6.35 -5.14
CA GLU A 82 -5.45 -6.12 -5.66
C GLU A 82 -6.35 -5.49 -4.61
N VAL A 83 -6.35 -6.04 -3.40
CA VAL A 83 -7.14 -5.52 -2.29
C VAL A 83 -6.69 -4.12 -1.88
N GLY A 84 -5.37 -3.92 -1.76
CA GLY A 84 -4.78 -2.61 -1.47
C GLY A 84 -5.15 -1.58 -2.54
N GLY A 85 -5.05 -1.96 -3.82
CA GLY A 85 -5.44 -1.11 -4.94
C GLY A 85 -6.90 -0.67 -4.90
N MET A 86 -7.81 -1.62 -4.67
CA MET A 86 -9.24 -1.33 -4.56
C MET A 86 -9.55 -0.39 -3.38
N TRP A 87 -8.90 -0.60 -2.23
CA TRP A 87 -9.07 0.25 -1.05
C TRP A 87 -8.56 1.66 -1.31
N LEU A 88 -7.38 1.79 -1.91
CA LEU A 88 -6.80 3.07 -2.26
C LEU A 88 -7.71 3.84 -3.22
N GLU A 89 -8.12 3.22 -4.33
CA GLU A 89 -8.99 3.87 -5.32
C GLU A 89 -10.32 4.34 -4.71
N ARG A 90 -10.93 3.51 -3.86
CA ARG A 90 -12.18 3.88 -3.17
C ARG A 90 -11.97 5.05 -2.21
N ALA A 91 -10.95 4.99 -1.36
CA ALA A 91 -10.68 6.03 -0.37
C ALA A 91 -10.33 7.37 -1.05
N LEU A 92 -9.57 7.34 -2.15
CA LEU A 92 -9.29 8.54 -2.94
C LEU A 92 -10.53 9.12 -3.59
N LYS A 93 -11.45 8.28 -4.08
CA LYS A 93 -12.72 8.72 -4.65
C LYS A 93 -13.63 9.36 -3.60
N GLU A 94 -13.70 8.77 -2.41
CA GLU A 94 -14.46 9.32 -1.27
C GLU A 94 -13.86 10.67 -0.82
N ALA A 95 -12.53 10.77 -0.71
CA ALA A 95 -11.86 12.04 -0.38
C ALA A 95 -12.06 13.14 -1.43
N ALA A 96 -12.11 12.77 -2.71
CA ALA A 96 -12.38 13.72 -3.79
C ALA A 96 -13.84 14.19 -3.78
N ALA A 97 -14.78 13.35 -3.33
CA ALA A 97 -16.18 13.70 -3.21
C ALA A 97 -16.45 14.65 -2.03
N GLU A 98 -15.74 14.51 -0.91
CA GLU A 98 -15.89 15.38 0.27
C GLU A 98 -15.36 16.81 0.04
N LYS A 99 -14.47 17.00 -0.94
CA LYS A 99 -13.92 18.30 -1.33
C LYS A 99 -14.79 19.08 -2.35
N LYS A 100 -15.98 18.57 -2.69
CA LYS A 100 -16.85 19.14 -3.72
C LYS A 100 -18.11 19.71 -3.10
#